data_AF-A0A6N6VUW8-F1
#
_entry.id   AF-A0A6N6VUW8-F1
#
_cell.length_a   1.000
_cell.length_b   1.000
_cell.length_c   1.000
_cell.angle_alpha   90.00
_cell.angle_beta   90.00
_cell.angle_gamma   90.00
#
_symmetry.space_group_name_H-M   'P 1'
#
loop_
_entity.id
_entity.type
_entity.pdbx_description
1 polymer ?
#
loop_
_entity_poly.entity_id
_entity_poly.type
_entity_poly.pdbx_seq_one_letter_code
_entity_poly.pdbx_strand_id
1 'polypeptide(L)'
;MVFSKKTFDSSFESYLKRNFPEHARRILQARANANLVRFFYPLLSFLIPIVFFASIALVIALFKSKIIEEAQKGRLSEIISATSIQNIIAGIFAVGFVFAFICFVFGLMLGYSKARELIFKSEEIEAKMRHIWLVDQNDHQIVNPHQNHSNHSKKHSLEHEPEA
;
A
#
# COMPACT_ATOMS: atom_id res chain seq x y z
N MET A 1 -1.96 16.32 6.92
CA MET A 1 -3.15 15.96 6.12
C MET A 1 -4.00 15.00 6.92
N VAL A 2 -5.16 15.44 7.38
CA VAL A 2 -6.12 14.60 8.10
C VAL A 2 -6.72 13.65 7.07
N PHE A 3 -6.33 12.37 7.10
CA PHE A 3 -7.10 11.32 6.42
C PHE A 3 -8.45 11.28 7.13
N SER A 4 -9.45 11.92 6.54
CA SER A 4 -10.84 11.69 6.92
C SER A 4 -11.05 10.19 6.88
N LYS A 5 -11.23 9.57 8.06
CA LYS A 5 -11.77 8.22 8.16
C LYS A 5 -13.16 8.33 7.51
N LYS A 6 -13.26 8.06 6.21
CA LYS A 6 -14.53 7.86 5.53
C LYS A 6 -15.20 6.72 6.27
N THR A 7 -16.11 7.06 7.18
CA THR A 7 -17.04 6.14 7.80
C THR A 7 -17.77 5.49 6.65
N PHE A 8 -17.42 4.24 6.36
CA PHE A 8 -18.11 3.48 5.34
C PHE A 8 -19.55 3.34 5.79
N ASP A 9 -20.47 3.89 5.01
CA ASP A 9 -21.88 3.70 5.26
C ASP A 9 -22.19 2.23 4.94
N SER A 10 -22.49 1.47 5.99
CA SER A 10 -22.72 0.02 5.89
C SER A 10 -23.89 -0.30 4.95
N SER A 11 -24.82 0.63 4.78
CA SER A 11 -25.96 0.53 3.87
C SER A 11 -25.51 0.57 2.39
N PHE A 12 -24.65 1.51 2.03
CA PHE A 12 -24.08 1.62 0.68
C PHE A 12 -23.18 0.42 0.35
N GLU A 13 -22.36 -0.04 1.31
CA GLU A 13 -21.50 -1.21 1.08
C GLU A 13 -22.33 -2.48 0.81
N SER A 14 -23.41 -2.66 1.58
CA SER A 14 -24.36 -3.76 1.39
C SER A 14 -25.05 -3.69 0.02
N TYR A 15 -25.49 -2.49 -0.39
CA TYR A 15 -26.06 -2.25 -1.72
C TYR A 15 -25.05 -2.57 -2.83
N LEU A 16 -23.82 -2.08 -2.71
CA LEU A 16 -22.76 -2.26 -3.69
C LEU A 16 -22.43 -3.74 -3.87
N LYS A 17 -22.33 -4.51 -2.78
CA LYS A 17 -22.07 -5.96 -2.84
C LYS A 17 -23.22 -6.73 -3.48
N ARG A 18 -24.47 -6.30 -3.27
CA ARG A 18 -25.66 -6.96 -3.79
C ARG A 18 -25.91 -6.69 -5.27
N ASN A 19 -25.79 -5.43 -5.70
CA ASN A 19 -26.15 -5.01 -7.06
C ASN A 19 -24.94 -4.92 -8.00
N PHE A 20 -23.74 -4.67 -7.47
CA PHE A 20 -22.51 -4.45 -8.25
C PHE A 20 -21.30 -5.20 -7.64
N PRO A 21 -21.36 -6.53 -7.47
CA PRO A 21 -20.34 -7.30 -6.75
C PRO A 21 -18.94 -7.18 -7.38
N GLU A 22 -18.85 -7.08 -8.70
CA GLU A 22 -17.60 -6.87 -9.42
C GLU A 22 -16.94 -5.51 -9.10
N HIS A 23 -17.74 -4.45 -8.97
CA HIS A 23 -17.25 -3.13 -8.60
C HIS A 23 -16.82 -3.10 -7.13
N ALA A 24 -17.58 -3.74 -6.24
CA ALA A 24 -17.19 -3.92 -4.84
C ALA A 24 -15.84 -4.63 -4.71
N ARG A 25 -15.65 -5.74 -5.44
CA ARG A 25 -14.37 -6.48 -5.46
C ARG A 25 -13.22 -5.61 -5.96
N ARG A 26 -13.42 -4.86 -7.06
CA ARG A 26 -12.38 -3.98 -7.64
C ARG A 26 -11.97 -2.87 -6.67
N ILE A 27 -12.91 -2.24 -5.97
CA ILE A 27 -12.62 -1.20 -4.97
C ILE A 27 -11.79 -1.76 -3.82
N LEU A 28 -12.19 -2.93 -3.30
CA LEU A 28 -11.50 -3.60 -2.19
C LEU A 28 -10.07 -4.02 -2.59
N GLN A 29 -9.92 -4.63 -3.77
CA GLN A 29 -8.62 -5.01 -4.32
C GLN A 29 -7.72 -3.80 -4.58
N ALA A 30 -8.24 -2.72 -5.17
CA ALA A 30 -7.46 -1.51 -5.44
C ALA A 30 -6.88 -0.90 -4.17
N ARG A 31 -7.63 -0.91 -3.06
CA ARG A 31 -7.16 -0.43 -1.75
C ARG A 31 -6.14 -1.35 -1.10
N ALA A 32 -6.38 -2.66 -1.13
CA ALA A 32 -5.42 -3.64 -0.64
C ALA A 32 -4.09 -3.54 -1.41
N ASN A 33 -4.17 -3.44 -2.74
CA ASN A 33 -3.02 -3.28 -3.61
C ASN A 33 -2.32 -1.94 -3.40
N ALA A 34 -3.05 -0.84 -3.13
CA ALA A 34 -2.45 0.44 -2.82
C ALA A 34 -1.58 0.38 -1.55
N ASN A 35 -2.04 -0.32 -0.51
CA ASN A 35 -1.23 -0.54 0.69
C ASN A 35 -0.01 -1.41 0.37
N LEU A 36 -0.18 -2.51 -0.38
CA LEU A 36 0.92 -3.39 -0.76
C LEU A 36 1.99 -2.62 -1.54
N VAL A 37 1.59 -1.82 -2.54
CA VAL A 37 2.48 -1.01 -3.37
C VAL A 37 3.26 0.02 -2.55
N ARG A 38 2.66 0.64 -1.52
CA ARG A 38 3.37 1.57 -0.62
C ARG A 38 4.52 0.92 0.12
N PHE A 39 4.40 -0.35 0.49
CA PHE A 39 5.45 -1.07 1.23
C PHE A 39 6.43 -1.77 0.30
N PHE A 40 5.94 -2.37 -0.79
CA PHE A 40 6.76 -3.24 -1.63
C PHE A 40 7.74 -2.46 -2.51
N TYR A 41 7.35 -1.31 -3.04
CA TYR A 41 8.25 -0.49 -3.87
C TYR A 41 9.48 0.00 -3.11
N PRO A 42 9.37 0.64 -1.92
CA PRO A 42 10.54 1.04 -1.14
C PRO A 42 11.41 -0.15 -0.74
N LEU A 43 10.78 -1.25 -0.31
CA LEU A 43 11.49 -2.45 0.14
C LEU A 43 12.30 -3.08 -1.00
N LEU A 44 11.69 -3.25 -2.18
CA LEU A 44 12.34 -3.85 -3.33
C LEU A 44 13.46 -2.95 -3.86
N SER A 45 13.21 -1.64 -3.97
CA SER A 45 14.23 -0.68 -4.40
C SER A 45 15.41 -0.59 -3.44
N PHE A 46 15.20 -0.82 -2.14
CA PHE A 46 16.29 -0.92 -1.15
C PHE A 46 17.05 -2.25 -1.25
N LEU A 47 16.34 -3.36 -1.45
CA LEU A 47 16.91 -4.69 -1.42
C LEU A 47 17.78 -5.00 -2.64
N ILE A 48 17.38 -4.58 -3.84
CA ILE A 48 18.11 -4.83 -5.11
C ILE A 48 19.60 -4.42 -5.00
N PRO A 49 19.93 -3.16 -4.67
CA PRO A 49 21.33 -2.75 -4.57
C PRO A 49 22.06 -3.47 -3.44
N ILE A 50 21.44 -3.71 -2.28
CA ILE A 50 22.08 -4.46 -1.19
C ILE A 50 22.51 -5.85 -1.65
N VAL A 51 21.62 -6.58 -2.32
CA VAL A 51 21.92 -7.91 -2.84
C VAL A 51 23.02 -7.84 -3.90
N PHE A 52 22.99 -6.85 -4.78
CA PHE A 52 24.02 -6.64 -5.79
C PHE A 52 25.41 -6.43 -5.16
N PHE A 53 25.56 -5.47 -4.25
CA PHE A 53 26.84 -5.19 -3.61
C PHE A 53 27.29 -6.31 -2.68
N ALA A 54 26.37 -6.97 -1.97
CA ALA A 54 26.67 -8.13 -1.14
C ALA A 54 27.18 -9.31 -1.98
N SER A 55 26.62 -9.55 -3.17
CA SER A 55 27.08 -10.62 -4.04
C SER A 55 28.50 -10.36 -4.57
N ILE A 56 28.82 -9.12 -4.94
CA ILE A 56 30.19 -8.72 -5.31
C ILE A 56 31.16 -8.92 -4.15
N ALA A 57 30.79 -8.45 -2.95
CA ALA A 57 31.60 -8.61 -1.75
C ALA A 57 31.83 -10.10 -1.40
N LEU A 58 30.81 -10.93 -1.57
CA LEU A 58 30.89 -12.38 -1.35
C LEU A 58 31.88 -13.03 -2.32
N VAL A 59 31.85 -12.66 -3.61
CA VAL A 59 32.81 -13.17 -4.60
C VAL A 59 34.24 -12.80 -4.17
N ILE A 60 34.49 -11.55 -3.80
CA ILE A 60 35.82 -11.11 -3.35
C ILE A 60 36.26 -11.88 -2.10
N ALA A 61 35.34 -12.11 -1.15
CA ALA A 61 35.62 -12.86 0.07
C ALA A 61 35.99 -14.33 -0.23
N LEU A 62 35.28 -14.99 -1.15
CA LEU A 62 35.54 -16.39 -1.52
C LEU A 62 36.86 -16.56 -2.26
N PHE A 63 37.26 -15.60 -3.10
CA PHE A 63 38.51 -15.65 -3.86
C PHE A 63 39.69 -14.98 -3.14
N LYS A 64 39.51 -14.51 -1.90
CA LYS A 64 40.51 -13.77 -1.12
C LYS A 64 41.88 -14.48 -1.08
N SER A 65 41.91 -15.78 -0.83
CA SER A 65 43.16 -16.55 -0.73
C SER A 65 43.93 -16.59 -2.05
N LYS A 66 43.24 -16.83 -3.17
CA LYS A 66 43.84 -16.81 -4.51
C LYS A 66 44.34 -15.43 -4.91
N ILE A 67 43.59 -14.38 -4.56
CA ILE A 67 43.99 -12.99 -4.82
C ILE A 67 45.30 -12.66 -4.09
N ILE A 68 45.42 -13.07 -2.82
CA ILE A 68 46.64 -12.85 -2.04
C ILE A 68 47.81 -13.64 -2.62
N GLU A 69 47.60 -14.91 -2.99
CA GLU A 69 48.65 -15.77 -3.54
C GLU A 69 49.21 -15.25 -4.87
N GLU A 70 48.35 -14.74 -5.76
CA GLU A 70 48.81 -14.11 -7.00
C GLU A 70 49.47 -12.74 -6.76
N ALA A 71 48.94 -11.93 -5.84
CA ALA A 71 49.52 -10.63 -5.52
C ALA A 71 50.93 -10.76 -4.92
N GLN A 72 51.19 -11.81 -4.15
CA GLN A 72 52.51 -12.12 -3.58
C GLN A 72 53.55 -12.49 -4.65
N LYS A 73 53.13 -12.98 -5.82
CA LYS A 73 54.02 -13.32 -6.94
C LYS A 73 54.43 -12.09 -7.78
N GLY A 74 53.88 -10.90 -7.50
CA GLY A 74 54.14 -9.67 -8.26
C GLY A 74 54.45 -8.44 -7.40
N ARG A 75 54.60 -7.27 -8.05
CA ARG A 75 54.86 -5.95 -7.41
C ARG A 75 53.70 -5.42 -6.54
N LEU A 76 52.55 -6.11 -6.52
CA LEU A 76 51.35 -5.68 -5.80
C LEU A 76 51.28 -6.22 -4.36
N SER A 77 52.26 -7.01 -3.92
CA SER A 77 52.28 -7.63 -2.59
C SER A 77 52.29 -6.61 -1.44
N GLU A 78 52.85 -5.42 -1.65
CA GLU A 78 52.84 -4.32 -0.66
C GLU A 78 51.47 -3.65 -0.53
N ILE A 79 50.64 -3.69 -1.59
CA ILE A 79 49.35 -2.98 -1.64
C ILE A 79 48.20 -3.93 -1.26
N ILE A 80 48.25 -5.17 -1.74
CA ILE A 80 47.20 -6.17 -1.58
C ILE A 80 47.53 -7.06 -0.38
N SER A 81 47.12 -6.59 0.79
CA SER A 81 47.16 -7.36 2.05
C SER A 81 45.77 -7.89 2.42
N ALA A 82 45.70 -8.82 3.36
CA ALA A 82 44.43 -9.30 3.91
C ALA A 82 43.56 -8.15 4.47
N THR A 83 44.20 -7.13 5.05
CA THR A 83 43.56 -5.92 5.57
C THR A 83 43.04 -5.02 4.45
N SER A 84 43.82 -4.83 3.38
CA SER A 84 43.40 -4.06 2.20
C SER A 84 42.14 -4.65 1.56
N ILE A 85 42.07 -5.98 1.41
CA ILE A 85 40.89 -6.68 0.86
C ILE A 85 39.67 -6.48 1.77
N GLN A 86 39.84 -6.53 3.10
CA GLN A 86 38.75 -6.30 4.04
C GLN A 86 38.24 -4.85 3.98
N ASN A 87 39.13 -3.88 3.81
CA ASN A 87 38.77 -2.48 3.58
C ASN A 87 38.02 -2.27 2.26
N ILE A 88 38.42 -2.98 1.18
CA ILE A 88 37.71 -2.95 -0.10
C ILE A 88 36.29 -3.50 0.07
N ILE A 89 36.13 -4.65 0.74
CA ILE A 89 34.81 -5.23 1.03
C ILE A 89 33.95 -4.25 1.84
N ALA A 90 34.51 -3.64 2.89
CA ALA A 90 33.81 -2.65 3.70
C ALA A 90 33.40 -1.41 2.87
N GLY A 91 34.28 -0.95 1.98
CA GLY A 91 34.00 0.15 1.06
C GLY A 91 32.86 -0.17 0.08
N ILE A 92 32.84 -1.37 -0.48
CA ILE A 92 31.76 -1.86 -1.36
C ILE A 92 30.42 -1.88 -0.60
N PHE A 93 30.40 -2.35 0.64
CA PHE A 93 29.19 -2.32 1.48
C PHE A 93 28.73 -0.89 1.79
N ALA A 94 29.66 0.01 2.12
CA ALA A 94 29.33 1.40 2.43
C ALA A 94 28.71 2.11 1.22
N VAL A 95 29.33 1.97 0.03
CA VAL A 95 28.78 2.51 -1.22
C VAL A 95 27.43 1.89 -1.53
N GLY A 96 27.29 0.57 -1.36
CA GLY A 96 26.04 -0.14 -1.58
C GLY A 96 24.92 0.31 -0.66
N PHE A 97 25.23 0.61 0.61
CA PHE A 97 24.25 1.12 1.56
C PHE A 97 23.78 2.54 1.21
N VAL A 98 24.70 3.43 0.81
CA VAL A 98 24.36 4.78 0.34
C VAL A 98 23.45 4.70 -0.89
N PHE A 99 23.82 3.87 -1.87
CA PHE A 99 23.02 3.69 -3.07
C PHE A 99 21.65 3.08 -2.77
N ALA A 100 21.59 2.10 -1.86
CA ALA A 100 20.34 1.52 -1.39
C ALA A 100 19.42 2.55 -0.73
N PHE A 101 19.97 3.47 0.06
CA PHE A 101 19.20 4.55 0.66
C PHE A 101 18.63 5.51 -0.40
N ILE A 102 19.42 5.86 -1.42
CA ILE A 102 18.94 6.67 -2.54
C ILE A 102 17.79 5.95 -3.27
N CYS A 103 17.97 4.67 -3.61
CA CYS A 103 16.93 3.87 -4.24
C CYS A 103 15.68 3.71 -3.36
N PHE A 104 15.84 3.61 -2.03
CA PHE A 104 14.72 3.58 -1.09
C PHE A 104 13.89 4.86 -1.15
N VAL A 105 14.53 6.04 -1.21
CA VAL A 105 13.82 7.32 -1.36
C VAL A 105 13.04 7.38 -2.68
N PHE A 106 13.65 6.94 -3.78
CA PHE A 106 12.93 6.82 -5.07
C PHE A 106 11.79 5.81 -5.00
N GLY A 107 11.99 4.67 -4.35
CA GLY A 107 10.98 3.64 -4.13
C GLY A 107 9.80 4.16 -3.29
N LEU A 108 10.05 5.00 -2.28
CA LEU A 108 9.01 5.72 -1.54
C LEU A 108 8.21 6.64 -2.46
N MET A 109 8.88 7.49 -3.24
CA MET A 109 8.20 8.41 -4.15
C MET A 109 7.31 7.67 -5.16
N LEU A 110 7.84 6.63 -5.80
CA LEU A 110 7.11 5.80 -6.76
C LEU A 110 5.96 5.02 -6.10
N GLY A 111 6.21 4.41 -4.94
CA GLY A 111 5.21 3.67 -4.17
C GLY A 111 4.04 4.55 -3.73
N TYR A 112 4.32 5.76 -3.21
CA TYR A 112 3.29 6.72 -2.86
C TYR A 112 2.50 7.21 -4.08
N SER A 113 3.19 7.52 -5.18
CA SER A 113 2.56 7.97 -6.42
C SER A 113 1.59 6.89 -6.97
N LYS A 114 2.06 5.64 -7.10
CA LYS A 114 1.25 4.53 -7.62
C LYS A 114 0.10 4.16 -6.69
N ALA A 115 0.32 4.18 -5.38
CA ALA A 115 -0.76 3.94 -4.42
C ALA A 115 -1.83 5.03 -4.47
N ARG A 116 -1.44 6.29 -4.67
CA ARG A 116 -2.38 7.39 -4.86
C ARG A 116 -3.21 7.20 -6.13
N GLU A 117 -2.59 6.79 -7.23
CA GLU A 117 -3.29 6.47 -8.49
C GLU A 117 -4.33 5.36 -8.31
N LEU A 118 -3.97 4.28 -7.61
CA LEU A 118 -4.88 3.16 -7.30
C LEU A 118 -6.05 3.59 -6.43
N ILE A 119 -5.79 4.39 -5.39
CA ILE A 119 -6.83 4.92 -4.51
C ILE A 119 -7.76 5.83 -5.31
N PHE A 120 -7.23 6.75 -6.11
CA PHE A 120 -8.04 7.68 -6.89
C PHE A 120 -8.98 6.95 -7.86
N LYS A 121 -8.48 5.92 -8.58
CA LYS A 121 -9.32 5.06 -9.43
C LYS A 121 -10.41 4.36 -8.63
N SER A 122 -10.12 3.89 -7.42
CA SER A 122 -11.12 3.27 -6.55
C SER A 122 -12.18 4.27 -6.08
N GLU A 123 -11.79 5.51 -5.79
CA GLU A 123 -12.70 6.58 -5.36
C GLU A 123 -13.59 7.06 -6.50
N GLU A 124 -13.08 7.12 -7.72
CA GLU A 124 -13.88 7.47 -8.91
C GLU A 124 -14.98 6.42 -9.14
N ILE A 125 -14.65 5.13 -9.05
CA ILE A 125 -15.63 4.04 -9.16
C ILE A 125 -16.65 4.13 -8.01
N GLU A 126 -16.20 4.36 -6.78
CA GLU A 126 -17.09 4.51 -5.63
C GLU A 126 -18.06 5.68 -5.80
N ALA A 127 -17.58 6.84 -6.28
CA ALA A 127 -18.41 8.02 -6.49
C ALA A 127 -19.50 7.78 -7.55
N LYS A 128 -19.17 7.11 -8.66
CA LYS A 128 -20.15 6.74 -9.69
C LYS A 128 -21.24 5.82 -9.12
N MET A 129 -20.85 4.84 -8.31
CA MET A 129 -21.81 3.90 -7.71
C MET A 129 -22.65 4.54 -6.62
N ARG A 130 -22.10 5.49 -5.83
CA ARG A 130 -22.88 6.30 -4.88
C ARG A 130 -23.94 7.15 -5.57
N HIS A 131 -23.62 7.75 -6.72
CA HIS A 131 -24.60 8.52 -7.47
C HIS A 131 -25.77 7.62 -7.92
N ILE A 132 -25.49 6.43 -8.45
CA ILE A 132 -26.53 5.46 -8.84
C ILE A 132 -27.40 5.07 -7.64
N TRP A 133 -26.77 4.74 -6.51
CA TRP A 133 -27.47 4.38 -5.28
C TRP A 133 -28.40 5.49 -4.75
N LEU A 134 -27.94 6.74 -4.79
CA LEU A 134 -28.75 7.89 -4.36
C LEU A 134 -29.94 8.15 -5.29
N VAL A 135 -29.76 7.97 -6.60
CA VAL A 135 -30.88 8.05 -7.57
C VAL A 135 -31.90 6.94 -7.30
N ASP A 136 -31.44 5.71 -7.12
CA ASP A 136 -32.27 4.53 -6.85
C ASP A 136 -33.07 4.68 -5.53
N GLN A 137 -32.44 5.25 -4.50
CA GLN A 137 -33.13 5.59 -3.25
C GLN A 137 -34.20 6.67 -3.42
N ASN A 138 -33.92 7.71 -4.20
CA ASN A 138 -34.87 8.78 -4.46
C ASN A 138 -36.07 8.27 -5.27
N ASP A 139 -35.85 7.43 -6.28
CA ASP A 139 -36.93 6.82 -7.07
C ASP A 139 -37.80 5.90 -6.20
N HIS A 140 -37.22 5.11 -5.31
CA HIS A 140 -37.98 4.29 -4.36
C HIS A 140 -38.76 5.11 -3.31
N GLN A 141 -38.28 6.30 -2.91
CA GLN A 141 -39.04 7.21 -2.05
C GLN A 141 -40.20 7.89 -2.78
N ILE A 142 -40.05 8.19 -4.08
CA ILE A 142 -41.09 8.80 -4.92
C ILE A 142 -42.21 7.80 -5.24
N VAL A 143 -41.90 6.51 -5.39
CA VAL A 143 -42.89 5.45 -5.68
C VAL A 143 -43.64 4.97 -4.43
N ASN A 144 -43.13 5.20 -3.22
CA ASN A 144 -43.80 4.87 -1.96
C ASN A 144 -43.77 6.04 -0.94
N PRO A 145 -44.53 7.12 -1.17
CA PRO A 145 -44.60 8.23 -0.22
C PRO A 145 -45.30 7.88 1.11
N HIS A 146 -45.97 6.72 1.21
CA HIS A 146 -46.87 6.40 2.34
C HIS A 146 -46.33 5.46 3.42
N GLN A 147 -45.10 4.96 3.34
CA GLN A 147 -44.60 4.02 4.36
C GLN A 147 -43.82 4.63 5.54
N ASN A 148 -43.47 5.92 5.50
CA ASN A 148 -42.70 6.55 6.59
C ASN A 148 -43.53 7.28 7.66
N HIS A 149 -44.84 7.43 7.48
CA HIS A 149 -45.69 8.09 8.50
C HIS A 149 -46.27 7.14 9.56
N SER A 150 -46.18 5.82 9.40
CA SER A 150 -46.84 4.87 10.32
C SER A 150 -46.06 4.55 11.59
N ASN A 151 -44.76 4.90 11.68
CA ASN A 151 -43.97 4.61 12.89
C ASN A 151 -43.92 5.75 13.91
N HIS A 152 -44.41 6.95 13.59
CA HIS A 152 -44.50 8.04 14.57
C HIS A 152 -45.88 8.14 15.27
N SER A 153 -46.93 7.55 14.70
CA SER A 153 -48.31 7.63 15.22
C SER A 153 -48.70 6.49 16.17
N LYS A 154 -47.82 5.53 16.44
CA LYS A 154 -48.11 4.41 17.36
C LYS A 154 -47.65 4.63 18.81
N LYS A 155 -47.07 5.79 19.12
CA LYS A 155 -46.66 6.15 20.50
C LYS A 155 -47.61 7.10 21.24
N HIS A 156 -48.73 7.52 20.62
CA HIS A 156 -49.60 8.56 21.20
C HIS A 156 -51.04 8.12 21.47
N SER A 157 -51.31 6.81 21.62
CA SER A 157 -52.66 6.27 21.84
C SER A 157 -52.78 5.37 23.07
N LEU A 158 -51.90 5.54 24.06
CA LEU A 158 -51.99 4.89 25.38
C LEU A 158 -52.07 5.98 26.45
N GLU A 159 -53.13 6.78 26.44
CA GLU A 159 -53.52 7.65 27.55
C GLU A 159 -54.95 8.15 27.28
N HIS A 160 -55.94 7.35 27.64
CA HIS A 160 -57.23 7.82 28.18
C HIS A 160 -58.12 6.61 28.50
N GLU A 161 -57.96 6.10 29.72
CA GLU A 161 -59.02 5.44 30.45
C GLU A 161 -59.71 6.52 31.29
N PRO A 162 -61.02 6.79 31.15
CA PRO A 162 -61.74 7.58 32.13
C PRO A 162 -62.35 6.66 33.19
N GLU A 163 -62.03 6.95 34.44
CA GLU A 163 -62.75 6.48 35.61
C GLU A 163 -64.23 6.90 35.53
N ALA A 164 -65.14 5.94 35.77
CA ALA A 164 -66.44 6.11 36.43
C ALA A 164 -67.02 4.74 36.81
#